data_AF-A0A0M9VJJ2-F1
#
_entry.id   AF-A0A0M9VJJ2-F1
#
_cell.length_a   1.000
_cell.length_b   1.000
_cell.length_c   1.000
_cell.angle_alpha   90.00
_cell.angle_beta   90.00
_cell.angle_gamma   90.00
#
_symmetry.space_group_name_H-M   'P 1'
#
loop_
_entity.id
_entity.type
_entity.pdbx_description
1 polymer ?
#
loop_
_entity_poly.entity_id
_entity_poly.type
_entity_poly.pdbx_seq_one_letter_code
_entity_poly.pdbx_strand_id
1 'polypeptide(L)'
;MKKLLFILALLCGLGLQAQVVTQAEVQGTWKIIFVDNHEAKIDIEKGSWVIKDETPAVTYTSGNSFYEEMMASAKKIRFEFKDSTITSVNDGQRESKVFKLEVKDGKTYMGVENEEDVLWIYIKDGKMHYQDEKEGMQFVFAKAE
;
A
#
# COMPACT_ATOMS: atom_id res chain seq x y z
N MET A 1 -2.28 38.80 -42.48
CA MET A 1 -2.00 38.18 -41.16
C MET A 1 -3.32 37.84 -40.50
N LYS A 2 -3.63 36.55 -40.30
CA LYS A 2 -4.69 35.97 -39.44
C LYS A 2 -4.91 34.50 -39.86
N LYS A 3 -4.04 33.61 -39.38
CA LYS A 3 -4.24 32.15 -39.42
C LYS A 3 -3.47 31.54 -38.25
N LEU A 4 -4.06 31.54 -37.07
CA LEU A 4 -3.63 30.79 -35.90
C LEU A 4 -4.87 30.68 -35.01
N LEU A 5 -5.00 29.56 -34.31
CA LEU A 5 -6.12 29.12 -33.46
C LEU A 5 -7.06 28.13 -34.18
N PHE A 6 -6.65 26.86 -34.32
CA PHE A 6 -7.59 25.72 -34.31
C PHE A 6 -6.89 24.35 -34.08
N ILE A 7 -5.79 24.31 -33.31
CA ILE A 7 -5.13 23.03 -32.93
C ILE A 7 -4.79 23.04 -31.44
N LEU A 8 -5.76 23.36 -30.58
CA LEU A 8 -5.58 23.27 -29.12
C LEU A 8 -6.78 22.64 -28.39
N ALA A 9 -7.64 21.91 -29.10
CA ALA A 9 -8.83 21.28 -28.53
C ALA A 9 -8.74 19.74 -28.45
N LEU A 10 -7.61 19.12 -28.85
CA LEU A 10 -7.48 17.67 -28.92
C LEU A 10 -6.76 17.01 -27.72
N LEU A 11 -6.46 17.75 -26.64
CA LEU A 11 -5.68 17.24 -25.49
C LEU A 11 -6.42 17.25 -24.14
N CYS A 12 -7.69 17.65 -24.09
CA CYS A 12 -8.48 17.62 -22.84
C CYS A 12 -9.25 16.31 -22.63
N GLY A 13 -8.79 15.22 -23.25
CA GLY A 13 -9.28 13.86 -23.03
C GLY A 13 -8.26 13.00 -22.30
N LEU A 14 -7.55 13.54 -21.30
CA LEU A 14 -6.86 12.72 -20.31
C LEU A 14 -7.93 12.07 -19.44
N GLY A 15 -8.60 11.05 -19.99
CA GLY A 15 -9.33 10.10 -19.16
C GLY A 15 -8.36 9.61 -18.10
N LEU A 16 -8.80 9.57 -16.85
CA LEU A 16 -8.12 8.82 -15.79
C LEU A 16 -7.84 7.42 -16.34
N GLN A 17 -6.66 7.18 -16.89
CA GLN A 17 -6.20 5.83 -17.15
C GLN A 17 -5.88 5.29 -15.78
N ALA A 18 -6.78 4.45 -15.28
CA ALA A 18 -6.57 3.76 -14.03
C ALA A 18 -5.26 2.95 -14.15
N GLN A 19 -4.37 3.13 -13.18
CA GLN A 19 -3.02 2.57 -13.21
C GLN A 19 -3.13 1.04 -13.14
N VAL A 20 -2.68 0.37 -14.19
CA VAL A 20 -2.49 -1.08 -14.18
C VAL A 20 -1.12 -1.37 -13.56
N VAL A 21 -1.11 -1.93 -12.35
CA VAL A 21 0.12 -2.42 -11.71
C VAL A 21 0.54 -3.74 -12.34
N THR A 22 1.78 -3.82 -12.79
CA THR A 22 2.37 -5.00 -13.41
C THR A 22 3.19 -5.82 -12.41
N GLN A 23 3.43 -7.10 -12.77
CA GLN A 23 4.28 -7.98 -11.97
C GLN A 23 5.71 -7.46 -11.82
N ALA A 24 6.23 -6.74 -12.82
CA ALA A 24 7.56 -6.15 -12.79
C ALA A 24 7.67 -5.02 -11.76
N GLU A 25 6.64 -4.20 -11.60
CA GLU A 25 6.64 -3.07 -10.66
C GLU A 25 6.58 -3.52 -9.19
N VAL A 26 5.91 -4.65 -8.91
CA VAL A 26 5.86 -5.21 -7.56
C VAL A 26 7.15 -5.91 -7.14
N GLN A 27 8.03 -6.33 -8.08
CA GLN A 27 9.25 -7.09 -7.76
C GLN A 27 10.17 -6.38 -6.76
N GLY A 28 10.78 -7.14 -5.86
CA GLY A 28 11.78 -6.67 -4.90
C GLY A 28 11.28 -6.73 -3.45
N THR A 29 12.07 -6.17 -2.54
CA THR A 29 11.79 -6.23 -1.11
C THR A 29 11.07 -4.97 -0.66
N TRP A 30 10.00 -5.15 0.11
CA TRP A 30 9.17 -4.08 0.65
C TRP A 30 9.12 -4.15 2.17
N LYS A 31 8.97 -2.99 2.80
CA LYS A 31 8.70 -2.83 4.24
C LYS A 31 7.45 -1.99 4.41
N ILE A 32 6.65 -2.32 5.41
CA ILE A 32 5.48 -1.54 5.77
C ILE A 32 5.93 -0.22 6.44
N ILE A 33 5.32 0.89 6.06
CA ILE A 33 5.66 2.23 6.57
C ILE A 33 4.47 2.94 7.18
N PHE A 34 3.25 2.56 6.82
CA PHE A 34 2.04 3.18 7.33
C PHE A 34 0.85 2.22 7.30
N VAL A 35 -0.03 2.36 8.29
CA VAL A 35 -1.30 1.64 8.43
C VAL A 35 -2.40 2.66 8.75
N ASP A 36 -3.53 2.60 8.03
CA ASP A 36 -4.73 3.37 8.32
C ASP A 36 -5.91 2.39 8.34
N ASN A 37 -6.50 2.17 9.51
CA ASN A 37 -7.69 1.34 9.67
C ASN A 37 -8.79 2.13 10.38
N HIS A 38 -9.93 1.52 10.69
CA HIS A 38 -11.04 2.24 11.33
C HIS A 38 -10.70 2.74 12.76
N GLU A 39 -9.75 2.12 13.45
CA GLU A 39 -9.37 2.45 14.83
C GLU A 39 -8.26 3.50 14.89
N ALA A 40 -7.24 3.39 14.04
CA ALA A 40 -6.02 4.14 14.18
C ALA A 40 -5.31 4.42 12.85
N LYS A 41 -4.47 5.45 12.88
CA LYS A 41 -3.44 5.72 11.88
C LYS A 41 -2.09 5.50 12.53
N ILE A 42 -1.27 4.61 11.99
CA ILE A 42 0.07 4.30 12.50
C ILE A 42 1.10 4.67 11.43
N ASP A 43 1.98 5.61 11.75
CA ASP A 43 3.15 5.97 10.96
C ASP A 43 4.38 5.28 11.57
N ILE A 44 4.79 4.19 10.93
CA ILE A 44 5.85 3.29 11.44
C ILE A 44 7.22 3.95 11.29
N GLU A 45 7.41 4.77 10.24
CA GLU A 45 8.65 5.51 10.02
C GLU A 45 8.85 6.59 11.06
N LYS A 46 7.79 7.34 11.39
CA LYS A 46 7.82 8.36 12.44
C LYS A 46 7.72 7.79 13.85
N GLY A 47 7.28 6.53 14.00
CA GLY A 47 7.05 5.92 15.31
C GLY A 47 5.89 6.55 16.06
N SER A 48 4.83 6.95 15.35
CA SER A 48 3.69 7.66 15.93
C SER A 48 2.37 7.04 15.51
N TRP A 49 1.35 7.12 16.36
CA TRP A 49 0.00 6.69 16.04
C TRP A 49 -1.05 7.69 16.52
N VAL A 50 -2.21 7.68 15.87
CA VAL A 50 -3.39 8.48 16.23
C VAL A 50 -4.56 7.53 16.33
N ILE A 51 -5.22 7.50 17.49
CA ILE A 51 -6.46 6.74 17.69
C ILE A 51 -7.63 7.63 17.28
N LYS A 52 -8.54 7.11 16.44
CA LYS A 52 -9.57 7.91 15.76
C LYS A 52 -10.84 8.12 16.58
N ASP A 53 -11.09 7.27 17.58
CA ASP A 53 -12.25 7.35 18.46
C ASP A 53 -12.09 8.39 19.59
N GLU A 54 -10.87 8.87 19.83
CA GLU A 54 -10.60 9.93 20.80
C GLU A 54 -10.98 11.32 20.27
N THR A 55 -11.69 12.10 21.09
CA THR A 55 -12.04 13.51 20.78
C THR A 55 -11.46 14.43 21.86
N PRO A 56 -10.48 15.31 21.53
CA PRO A 56 -9.83 15.44 20.22
C PRO A 56 -8.92 14.25 19.90
N ALA A 57 -8.67 13.99 18.61
CA ALA A 57 -7.73 12.95 18.20
C ALA A 57 -6.35 13.26 18.77
N VAL A 58 -5.81 12.36 19.59
CA VAL A 58 -4.50 12.53 20.23
C VAL A 58 -3.45 11.77 19.42
N THR A 59 -2.31 12.42 19.18
CA THR A 59 -1.14 11.76 18.61
C THR A 59 -0.24 11.25 19.71
N TYR A 60 0.07 9.96 19.64
CA TYR A 60 0.94 9.27 20.58
C TYR A 60 2.26 8.91 19.89
N THR A 61 3.34 9.00 20.65
CA THR A 61 4.69 8.55 20.24
C THR A 61 5.28 7.54 21.21
N SER A 62 4.67 7.39 22.39
CA SER A 62 5.05 6.47 23.46
C SER A 62 3.90 6.31 24.47
N GLY A 63 3.89 5.24 25.25
CA GLY A 63 2.98 5.03 26.39
C GLY A 63 1.77 4.14 26.11
N ASN A 64 1.64 3.59 24.89
CA ASN A 64 0.66 2.55 24.58
C ASN A 64 1.39 1.30 24.07
N SER A 65 1.55 0.31 24.97
CA SER A 65 2.39 -0.87 24.72
C SER A 65 1.93 -1.67 23.51
N PHE A 66 0.63 -1.71 23.22
CA PHE A 66 0.10 -2.44 22.06
C PHE A 66 0.62 -1.89 20.73
N TYR A 67 0.49 -0.57 20.51
CA TYR A 67 0.96 0.05 19.27
C TYR A 67 2.48 0.09 19.18
N GLU A 68 3.18 0.24 20.30
CA GLU A 68 4.64 0.13 20.35
C GLU A 68 5.13 -1.25 19.91
N GLU A 69 4.55 -2.32 20.45
CA GLU A 69 4.89 -3.70 20.06
C GLU A 69 4.57 -3.96 18.60
N MET A 70 3.40 -3.53 18.13
CA MET A 70 3.00 -3.66 16.73
C MET A 70 3.98 -2.93 15.80
N MET A 71 4.36 -1.69 16.11
CA MET A 71 5.36 -0.95 15.34
C MET A 71 6.73 -1.63 15.37
N ALA A 72 7.17 -2.11 16.54
CA ALA A 72 8.45 -2.79 16.67
C ALA A 72 8.49 -4.07 15.82
N SER A 73 7.39 -4.82 15.77
CA SER A 73 7.22 -5.97 14.88
C SER A 73 7.22 -5.55 13.41
N ALA A 74 6.39 -4.58 13.05
CA ALA A 74 6.24 -4.09 11.68
C ALA A 74 7.56 -3.56 11.08
N LYS A 75 8.42 -2.92 11.89
CA LYS A 75 9.76 -2.47 11.50
C LYS A 75 10.69 -3.60 11.08
N LYS A 76 10.49 -4.82 11.58
CA LYS A 76 11.32 -6.00 11.29
C LYS A 76 10.82 -6.80 10.10
N ILE A 77 9.52 -6.76 9.82
CA ILE A 77 8.92 -7.56 8.74
C ILE A 77 9.37 -7.03 7.37
N ARG A 78 9.71 -7.94 6.46
CA ARG A 78 9.98 -7.67 5.05
C ARG A 78 9.12 -8.55 4.17
N PHE A 79 8.70 -8.03 3.03
CA PHE A 79 7.96 -8.77 2.01
C PHE A 79 8.77 -8.78 0.73
N GLU A 80 9.32 -9.95 0.38
CA GLU A 80 10.10 -10.16 -0.83
C GLU A 80 9.16 -10.66 -1.94
N PHE A 81 8.97 -9.85 -2.98
CA PHE A 81 8.22 -10.23 -4.17
C PHE A 81 9.20 -10.68 -5.24
N LYS A 82 9.09 -11.95 -5.62
CA LYS A 82 9.88 -12.53 -6.70
C LYS A 82 9.00 -13.38 -7.58
N ASP A 83 8.97 -13.08 -8.87
CA ASP A 83 8.06 -13.71 -9.82
C ASP A 83 6.62 -13.63 -9.26
N SER A 84 5.91 -14.75 -9.14
CA SER A 84 4.55 -14.82 -8.58
C SER A 84 4.52 -15.23 -7.10
N THR A 85 5.64 -15.09 -6.40
CA THR A 85 5.77 -15.49 -4.99
C THR A 85 6.01 -14.27 -4.13
N ILE A 86 5.27 -14.17 -3.03
CA ILE A 86 5.54 -13.25 -1.93
C ILE A 86 6.15 -14.06 -0.78
N THR A 87 7.27 -13.60 -0.23
CA THR A 87 7.88 -14.19 0.97
C THR A 87 7.89 -13.17 2.10
N SER A 88 7.15 -13.47 3.16
CA SER A 88 7.24 -12.76 4.43
C SER A 88 8.50 -13.21 5.16
N VAL A 89 9.31 -12.25 5.60
CA VAL A 89 10.48 -12.48 6.44
C VAL A 89 10.29 -11.76 7.76
N ASN A 90 10.22 -12.51 8.85
CA ASN A 90 10.08 -11.98 10.19
C ASN A 90 11.05 -12.71 11.14
N ASP A 91 12.01 -11.98 11.70
CA ASP A 91 13.00 -12.51 12.66
C ASP A 91 13.69 -13.81 12.20
N GLY A 92 14.08 -13.85 10.92
CA GLY A 92 14.73 -15.01 10.30
C GLY A 92 13.78 -16.14 9.88
N GLN A 93 12.52 -16.11 10.30
CA GLN A 93 11.48 -16.99 9.77
C GLN A 93 11.04 -16.50 8.39
N ARG A 94 10.82 -17.44 7.48
CA ARG A 94 10.42 -17.17 6.10
C ARG A 94 9.16 -17.98 5.78
N GLU A 95 8.13 -17.30 5.30
CA GLU A 95 6.89 -17.92 4.82
C GLU A 95 6.63 -17.43 3.40
N SER A 96 6.42 -18.34 2.45
CA SER A 96 6.20 -18.02 1.05
C SER A 96 4.81 -18.44 0.61
N LYS A 97 4.13 -17.57 -0.15
CA LYS A 97 2.84 -17.83 -0.77
C LYS A 97 2.84 -17.36 -2.22
N VAL A 98 1.98 -17.95 -3.05
CA VAL A 98 1.77 -17.50 -4.42
C VAL A 98 0.79 -16.33 -4.41
N PHE A 99 1.08 -15.27 -5.16
CA PHE A 99 0.15 -14.18 -5.40
C PHE A 99 -0.22 -14.09 -6.88
N LYS A 100 -1.38 -13.48 -7.16
CA LYS A 100 -1.84 -13.17 -8.52
C LYS A 100 -2.30 -11.73 -8.58
N LEU A 101 -2.07 -11.10 -9.73
CA LEU A 101 -2.60 -9.78 -10.07
C LEU A 101 -3.77 -9.95 -11.03
N GLU A 102 -4.90 -9.34 -10.72
CA GLU A 102 -6.09 -9.32 -11.56
C GLU A 102 -6.51 -7.88 -11.83
N VAL A 103 -6.84 -7.56 -13.08
CA VAL A 103 -7.36 -6.24 -13.45
C VAL A 103 -8.87 -6.32 -13.57
N LYS A 104 -9.57 -5.53 -12.75
CA LYS A 104 -11.03 -5.45 -12.74
C LYS A 104 -11.46 -4.01 -12.52
N ASP A 105 -12.44 -3.54 -13.31
CA ASP A 105 -13.02 -2.19 -13.19
C ASP A 105 -11.96 -1.07 -13.21
N GLY A 106 -10.88 -1.29 -13.98
CA GLY A 106 -9.72 -0.38 -14.09
C GLY A 106 -8.71 -0.46 -12.96
N LYS A 107 -8.95 -1.24 -11.90
CA LYS A 107 -8.03 -1.40 -10.76
C LYS A 107 -7.28 -2.72 -10.85
N THR A 108 -6.05 -2.74 -10.33
CA THR A 108 -5.30 -3.99 -10.14
C THR A 108 -5.53 -4.50 -8.72
N TYR A 109 -5.97 -5.73 -8.58
CA TYR A 109 -6.15 -6.41 -7.32
C TYR A 109 -5.08 -7.48 -7.14
N MET A 110 -4.56 -7.62 -5.91
CA MET A 110 -3.71 -8.73 -5.54
C MET A 110 -4.49 -9.72 -4.67
N GLY A 111 -4.51 -10.98 -5.10
CA GLY A 111 -4.95 -12.11 -4.29
C GLY A 111 -3.77 -12.98 -3.91
N VAL A 112 -3.76 -13.50 -2.68
CA VAL A 112 -2.74 -14.43 -2.18
C VAL A 112 -3.38 -15.81 -1.98
N GLU A 113 -2.65 -16.86 -2.34
CA GLU A 113 -3.14 -18.23 -2.25
C GLU A 113 -3.53 -18.58 -0.80
N ASN A 114 -4.71 -19.21 -0.66
CA ASN A 114 -5.32 -19.57 0.62
C ASN A 114 -5.68 -18.36 1.53
N GLU A 115 -5.76 -17.16 0.98
CA GLU A 115 -6.31 -15.99 1.65
C GLU A 115 -7.62 -15.57 0.95
N GLU A 116 -8.63 -15.21 1.75
CA GLU A 116 -9.91 -14.73 1.21
C GLU A 116 -9.82 -13.26 0.78
N ASP A 117 -8.82 -12.55 1.29
CA ASP A 117 -8.64 -11.13 1.06
C ASP A 117 -8.05 -10.86 -0.32
N VAL A 118 -8.71 -9.95 -1.04
CA VAL A 118 -8.28 -9.46 -2.35
C VAL A 118 -8.19 -7.95 -2.24
N LEU A 119 -6.96 -7.44 -2.22
CA LEU A 119 -6.69 -6.04 -1.94
C LEU A 119 -6.42 -5.28 -3.23
N TRP A 120 -7.03 -4.10 -3.37
CA TRP A 120 -6.69 -3.20 -4.46
C TRP A 120 -5.28 -2.68 -4.26
N ILE A 121 -4.41 -2.86 -5.25
CA ILE A 121 -3.05 -2.35 -5.24
C ILE A 121 -2.86 -1.20 -6.24
N TYR A 122 -2.04 -0.24 -5.85
CA TYR A 122 -1.53 0.81 -6.74
C TYR A 122 -0.15 1.27 -6.29
N ILE A 123 0.63 1.84 -7.21
CA ILE A 123 1.97 2.35 -6.92
C ILE A 123 2.00 3.85 -7.16
N LYS A 124 2.18 4.61 -6.09
CA LYS A 124 2.19 6.08 -6.11
C LYS A 124 3.43 6.58 -5.38
N ASP A 125 4.14 7.53 -5.99
CA ASP A 125 5.34 8.15 -5.39
C ASP A 125 6.40 7.13 -4.94
N GLY A 126 6.57 6.03 -5.71
CA GLY A 126 7.49 4.94 -5.40
C GLY A 126 7.06 4.02 -4.26
N LYS A 127 5.85 4.21 -3.74
CA LYS A 127 5.26 3.42 -2.65
C LYS A 127 4.16 2.53 -3.19
N MET A 128 4.07 1.33 -2.63
CA MET A 128 3.02 0.39 -2.94
C MET A 128 1.91 0.53 -1.90
N HIS A 129 0.69 0.71 -2.35
CA HIS A 129 -0.49 0.88 -1.50
C HIS A 129 -1.37 -0.35 -1.65
N TYR A 130 -1.81 -0.91 -0.54
CA TYR A 130 -2.79 -1.98 -0.47
C TYR A 130 -4.03 -1.39 0.20
N GLN A 131 -5.14 -1.39 -0.50
CA GLN A 131 -6.40 -0.83 -0.06
C GLN A 131 -7.46 -1.93 0.02
N ASP A 132 -7.99 -2.15 1.21
CA ASP A 132 -9.29 -2.78 1.39
C ASP A 132 -10.36 -1.69 1.26
N GLU A 133 -11.20 -1.79 0.23
CA GLU A 133 -12.29 -0.84 -0.01
C GLU A 133 -13.51 -1.11 0.88
N LYS A 134 -13.68 -2.33 1.39
CA LYS A 134 -14.82 -2.70 2.24
C LYS A 134 -14.61 -2.18 3.65
N GLU A 135 -13.45 -2.46 4.22
CA GLU A 135 -13.10 -2.11 5.59
C GLU A 135 -12.45 -0.71 5.70
N GLY A 136 -12.21 -0.05 4.56
CA GLY A 136 -11.53 1.24 4.51
C GLY A 136 -10.08 1.19 5.02
N MET A 137 -9.47 0.00 4.99
CA MET A 137 -8.13 -0.24 5.51
C MET A 137 -7.08 0.00 4.44
N GLN A 138 -5.99 0.68 4.82
CA GLN A 138 -4.86 0.92 3.94
C GLN A 138 -3.55 0.52 4.60
N PHE A 139 -2.74 -0.21 3.85
CA PHE A 139 -1.33 -0.44 4.14
C PHE A 139 -0.48 0.24 3.07
N VAL A 140 0.60 0.90 3.50
CA VAL A 140 1.56 1.52 2.59
C VAL A 140 2.93 0.94 2.83
N PHE A 141 3.59 0.58 1.74
CA PHE A 141 4.89 -0.03 1.72
C PHE A 141 5.89 0.84 0.96
N ALA A 142 7.12 0.90 1.47
CA ALA A 142 8.27 1.42 0.76
C ALA A 142 9.20 0.27 0.37
N LYS A 143 10.03 0.48 -0.65
CA LYS A 143 11.15 -0.45 -0.92
C LYS A 143 12.04 -0.53 0.32
N ALA A 144 12.47 -1.74 0.65
CA ALA A 144 13.51 -1.96 1.65
C ALA A 144 14.87 -1.71 0.99
N GLU A 145 15.75 -1.01 1.71
CA GLU A 145 17.16 -0.81 1.34
C GLU A 145 17.98 -2.10 1.54
#